data_AF-A0ABD2DT48-F1
#
_entry.id   AF-A0ABD2DT48-F1
#
_cell.length_a   1.000
_cell.length_b   1.000
_cell.length_c   1.000
_cell.angle_alpha   90.00
_cell.angle_beta   90.00
_cell.angle_gamma   90.00
#
_symmetry.space_group_name_H-M   'P 1'
#
loop_
_entity.id
_entity.type
_entity.pdbx_description
1 polymer ?
#
loop_
_entity_poly.entity_id
_entity_poly.type
_entity_poly.pdbx_seq_one_letter_code
_entity_poly.pdbx_strand_id
1 'polypeptide(L)'
;MDPRGILKAFPKRKKIHANPSSKALTKIPKREEGEEAGEWLSSLRAHVVPTGIGRARAELFEKQIVQHGGQICPAQAPGVTHIVVDEGMDYERALRLLRLPRLPLGAQLVKSAWLSLCLQERKLVDMAGFSIFIPNRYLDQPQPSKADQDSSTHPCTHKAQLMTALSPPSPTRPVSPPQKAKEAPSTQAQPISDDETSDGEETRVSTADLEALISGHYSTPLEGDREPSLASDPLGKWVCAQPSSQKATNHNLHITEKLEVLAKAYSVQGDKWRALGYAKAINALKSFHKPVSSYQEACSIPGVGKRMAEKIAEILESGHLRKLDHLSESVPVLELFSNIWGAGTKTTLMWYHQGFRSLEDIRNQASLTTQQAIGLKHYDDFLERMPREEATEIEQTVREAAQAFNPGLLCVACGSYRRGKVTCGDVDVLITHPDGRSHQGIFSRLLDSLRQRGFLTDDLVSQEENGQQQKYLGVCQLPGPGRRHRRLDIIIVPYSEFACALLYFTGSAHFNRSMRALAKTKGMSLSEHALSTDVVRNTQGLKVGPGRVLPTPTEKDVFRLLGLPYREPAERDW
;
A
#
# COMPACT_ATOMS: atom_id res chain seq x y z
N MET A 1 40.09 21.93 -13.38
CA MET A 1 39.78 23.37 -13.26
C MET A 1 38.73 23.72 -14.30
N ASP A 2 37.46 23.71 -13.88
CA ASP A 2 36.47 24.80 -13.99
C ASP A 2 36.07 25.41 -15.37
N PRO A 3 34.97 26.19 -15.45
CA PRO A 3 33.65 25.70 -15.90
C PRO A 3 33.01 26.63 -16.94
N ARG A 4 32.16 26.17 -17.87
CA ARG A 4 31.26 27.11 -18.59
C ARG A 4 29.90 26.50 -18.84
N GLY A 5 28.93 27.01 -18.09
CA GLY A 5 27.51 26.83 -18.34
C GLY A 5 27.09 27.48 -19.66
N ILE A 6 26.04 26.92 -20.25
CA ILE A 6 25.29 27.56 -21.33
C ILE A 6 23.81 27.47 -20.98
N LEU A 7 23.24 28.62 -20.62
CA LEU A 7 21.81 28.90 -20.74
C LEU A 7 21.39 28.70 -22.21
N LYS A 8 20.31 27.97 -22.47
CA LYS A 8 19.52 28.18 -23.69
C LYS A 8 18.03 28.27 -23.37
N ALA A 9 17.59 29.52 -23.49
CA ALA A 9 16.26 30.08 -23.60
C ALA A 9 15.19 29.17 -24.25
N PHE A 10 14.01 29.18 -23.63
CA PHE A 10 12.75 28.79 -24.24
C PHE A 10 12.30 29.85 -25.27
N PRO A 11 11.94 29.49 -26.51
CA PRO A 11 11.24 30.40 -27.41
C PRO A 11 9.78 30.53 -26.98
N LYS A 12 9.32 31.76 -26.72
CA LYS A 12 7.89 32.11 -26.60
C LYS A 12 7.21 31.83 -27.95
N ARG A 13 6.30 30.85 -28.01
CA ARG A 13 5.45 30.64 -29.19
C ARG A 13 4.25 31.59 -29.14
N LYS A 14 4.08 32.33 -30.24
CA LYS A 14 2.96 33.24 -30.53
C LYS A 14 1.63 32.47 -30.59
N LYS A 15 0.58 33.08 -30.04
CA LYS A 15 -0.83 32.70 -30.27
C LYS A 15 -1.12 32.75 -31.78
N ILE A 16 -1.61 31.64 -32.34
CA ILE A 16 -2.26 31.61 -33.64
C ILE A 16 -3.76 31.50 -33.36
N HIS A 17 -4.51 32.52 -33.76
CA HIS A 17 -5.96 32.46 -33.91
C HIS A 17 -6.28 31.69 -35.19
N ALA A 18 -7.13 30.67 -35.10
CA ALA A 18 -7.87 30.12 -36.23
C ALA A 18 -9.31 29.80 -35.78
N ASN A 19 -10.25 30.24 -36.61
CA ASN A 19 -11.70 30.30 -36.40
C ASN A 19 -12.40 28.93 -36.63
N PRO A 20 -13.69 28.80 -36.27
CA PRO A 20 -14.37 27.54 -36.03
C PRO A 20 -14.96 26.94 -37.32
N SER A 21 -14.75 25.64 -37.55
CA SER A 21 -15.67 24.85 -38.36
C SER A 21 -15.87 23.47 -37.73
N SER A 22 -17.15 23.19 -37.50
CA SER A 22 -17.67 22.08 -36.73
C SER A 22 -17.58 20.79 -37.54
N LYS A 23 -16.92 19.76 -36.99
CA LYS A 23 -17.32 18.37 -37.16
C LYS A 23 -17.28 17.69 -35.80
N ALA A 24 -18.46 17.28 -35.36
CA ALA A 24 -18.73 16.71 -34.06
C ALA A 24 -17.83 15.48 -33.78
N LEU A 25 -17.07 15.55 -32.69
CA LEU A 25 -16.43 14.40 -32.09
C LEU A 25 -17.52 13.54 -31.45
N THR A 26 -17.63 12.31 -31.95
CA THR A 26 -18.43 11.24 -31.39
C THR A 26 -17.97 10.96 -29.95
N LYS A 27 -18.92 11.04 -29.02
CA LYS A 27 -18.74 10.70 -27.60
C LYS A 27 -18.35 9.22 -27.49
N ILE A 28 -17.20 8.95 -26.90
CA ILE A 28 -16.85 7.61 -26.42
C ILE A 28 -17.80 7.28 -25.25
N PRO A 29 -18.41 6.08 -25.17
CA PRO A 29 -19.35 5.75 -24.11
C PRO A 29 -18.65 5.76 -22.76
N LYS A 30 -19.26 6.41 -21.76
CA LYS A 30 -18.94 6.17 -20.36
C LYS A 30 -19.09 4.66 -20.11
N ARG A 31 -18.04 4.03 -19.60
CA ARG A 31 -18.16 2.71 -18.94
C ARG A 31 -19.22 2.86 -17.85
N GLU A 32 -20.27 2.05 -17.94
CA GLU A 32 -21.17 1.77 -16.83
C GLU A 32 -20.38 0.97 -15.79
N GLU A 33 -19.76 1.68 -14.85
CA GLU A 33 -19.38 1.10 -13.57
C GLU A 33 -20.63 1.09 -12.70
N GLY A 34 -21.31 -0.06 -12.68
CA GLY A 34 -22.36 -0.37 -11.72
C GLY A 34 -21.77 -0.59 -10.34
N GLU A 35 -21.37 0.48 -9.66
CA GLU A 35 -21.64 0.60 -8.24
C GLU A 35 -22.93 1.42 -8.15
N GLU A 36 -24.01 0.84 -7.63
CA GLU A 36 -25.20 1.61 -7.28
C GLU A 36 -24.76 2.74 -6.35
N ALA A 37 -24.63 3.95 -6.89
CA ALA A 37 -24.49 5.17 -6.12
C ALA A 37 -25.80 5.33 -5.36
N GLY A 38 -25.90 4.68 -4.19
CA GLY A 38 -27.10 4.71 -3.39
C GLY A 38 -27.51 6.17 -3.17
N GLU A 39 -28.73 6.51 -3.55
CA GLU A 39 -29.31 7.84 -3.33
C GLU A 39 -29.72 8.00 -1.86
N TRP A 40 -28.80 7.67 -0.94
CA TRP A 40 -29.06 7.64 0.50
C TRP A 40 -29.10 9.06 1.11
N LEU A 41 -28.68 10.09 0.37
CA LEU A 41 -28.89 11.51 0.69
C LEU A 41 -30.06 12.13 -0.08
N SER A 42 -30.91 11.37 -0.78
CA SER A 42 -32.03 11.89 -1.59
C SER A 42 -33.00 12.83 -0.85
N SER A 43 -33.17 12.66 0.47
CA SER A 43 -34.01 13.52 1.31
C SER A 43 -33.30 14.80 1.81
N LEU A 44 -31.98 14.92 1.58
CA LEU A 44 -31.16 16.02 2.05
C LEU A 44 -31.19 17.18 1.07
N ARG A 45 -31.76 18.31 1.49
CA ARG A 45 -31.67 19.61 0.81
C ARG A 45 -30.86 20.54 1.71
N ALA A 46 -29.56 20.65 1.43
CA ALA A 46 -28.61 21.23 2.36
C ALA A 46 -28.02 22.57 1.88
N HIS A 47 -27.65 23.41 2.85
CA HIS A 47 -26.80 24.58 2.65
C HIS A 47 -25.54 24.45 3.52
N VAL A 48 -24.35 24.51 2.92
CA VAL A 48 -23.08 24.41 3.66
C VAL A 48 -22.49 25.81 3.82
N VAL A 49 -22.27 26.24 5.07
CA VAL A 49 -21.72 27.57 5.36
C VAL A 49 -20.18 27.51 5.33
N PRO A 50 -19.51 28.19 4.37
CA PRO A 50 -18.06 28.05 4.23
C PRO A 50 -17.24 28.67 5.37
N THR A 51 -17.82 29.61 6.12
CA THR A 51 -17.15 30.31 7.22
C THR A 51 -16.92 29.36 8.40
N GLY A 52 -15.67 29.19 8.82
CA GLY A 52 -15.26 28.24 9.86
C GLY A 52 -14.89 26.87 9.29
N ILE A 53 -15.73 26.29 8.43
CA ILE A 53 -15.46 25.02 7.73
C ILE A 53 -14.29 25.15 6.73
N GLY A 54 -14.13 26.33 6.13
CA GLY A 54 -13.17 26.59 5.06
C GLY A 54 -13.76 26.30 3.68
N ARG A 55 -13.51 27.20 2.74
CA ARG A 55 -14.12 27.19 1.39
C ARG A 55 -13.94 25.86 0.66
N ALA A 56 -12.73 25.31 0.67
CA ALA A 56 -12.45 24.09 -0.07
C ALA A 56 -13.11 22.83 0.54
N ARG A 57 -13.38 22.81 1.85
CA ARG A 57 -14.10 21.71 2.52
C ARG A 57 -15.61 21.85 2.31
N ALA A 58 -16.13 23.07 2.34
CA ALA A 58 -17.52 23.34 1.99
C ALA A 58 -17.85 22.93 0.54
N GLU A 59 -17.02 23.33 -0.43
CA GLU A 59 -17.17 22.91 -1.82
C GLU A 59 -17.13 21.38 -1.99
N LEU A 60 -16.38 20.69 -1.12
CA LEU A 60 -16.32 19.23 -1.16
C LEU A 60 -17.57 18.57 -0.58
N PHE A 61 -18.06 19.06 0.55
CA PHE A 61 -19.35 18.63 1.11
C PHE A 61 -20.49 18.83 0.12
N GLU A 62 -20.53 19.98 -0.56
CA GLU A 62 -21.52 20.25 -1.59
C GLU A 62 -21.49 19.21 -2.72
N LYS A 63 -20.30 18.88 -3.23
CA LYS A 63 -20.13 17.83 -4.24
C LYS A 63 -20.56 16.45 -3.73
N GLN A 64 -20.19 16.07 -2.52
CA GLN A 64 -20.54 14.78 -1.93
C GLN A 64 -22.05 14.64 -1.70
N ILE A 65 -22.71 15.70 -1.24
CA ILE A 65 -24.17 15.73 -1.09
C ILE A 65 -24.85 15.47 -2.43
N VAL A 66 -24.43 16.16 -3.49
CA VAL A 66 -24.99 15.98 -4.85
C VAL A 66 -24.66 14.59 -5.41
N GLN A 67 -23.44 14.10 -5.20
CA GLN A 67 -23.00 12.79 -5.68
C GLN A 67 -23.84 11.63 -5.10
N HIS A 68 -24.33 11.75 -3.88
CA HIS A 68 -25.14 10.73 -3.20
C HIS A 68 -26.65 11.04 -3.21
N GLY A 69 -27.12 11.85 -4.16
CA GLY A 69 -28.54 12.09 -4.44
C GLY A 69 -29.16 13.28 -3.72
N GLY A 70 -28.43 13.97 -2.84
CA GLY A 70 -28.90 15.18 -2.16
C GLY A 70 -28.85 16.43 -3.04
N GLN A 71 -29.40 17.54 -2.56
CA GLN A 71 -29.48 18.81 -3.29
C GLN A 71 -28.85 19.95 -2.49
N ILE A 72 -28.08 20.79 -3.16
CA ILE A 72 -27.55 22.03 -2.60
C ILE A 72 -28.47 23.20 -2.97
N CYS A 73 -28.88 23.97 -1.96
CA CYS A 73 -29.76 25.10 -2.13
C CYS A 73 -29.32 26.31 -1.29
N PRO A 74 -29.72 27.54 -1.66
CA PRO A 74 -29.52 28.71 -0.82
C PRO A 74 -30.19 28.53 0.55
N ALA A 75 -29.59 29.07 1.62
CA ALA A 75 -30.16 28.97 2.97
C ALA A 75 -31.58 29.55 3.10
N GLN A 76 -31.98 30.46 2.20
CA GLN A 76 -33.30 31.07 2.16
C GLN A 76 -34.33 30.25 1.35
N ALA A 77 -33.91 29.19 0.67
CA ALA A 77 -34.77 28.47 -0.27
C ALA A 77 -35.92 27.75 0.46
N PRO A 78 -37.14 27.76 -0.09
CA PRO A 78 -38.25 27.01 0.46
C PRO A 78 -37.94 25.50 0.41
N GLY A 79 -37.87 24.87 1.58
CA GLY A 79 -37.62 23.44 1.72
C GLY A 79 -36.18 23.03 2.00
N VAL A 80 -35.26 23.94 2.35
CA VAL A 80 -33.97 23.57 2.95
C VAL A 80 -34.22 22.70 4.18
N THR A 81 -33.64 21.50 4.24
CA THR A 81 -33.78 20.59 5.39
C THR A 81 -32.64 20.75 6.38
N HIS A 82 -31.42 21.02 5.93
CA HIS A 82 -30.25 21.13 6.81
C HIS A 82 -29.35 22.31 6.43
N ILE A 83 -28.85 23.01 7.43
CA ILE A 83 -27.80 24.02 7.30
C ILE A 83 -26.59 23.54 8.08
N VAL A 84 -25.51 23.27 7.35
CA VAL A 84 -24.28 22.67 7.89
C VAL A 84 -23.28 23.79 8.18
N VAL A 85 -22.81 23.86 9.42
CA VAL A 85 -21.90 24.91 9.90
C VAL A 85 -20.71 24.34 10.66
N ASP A 86 -19.71 25.18 10.93
CA ASP A 86 -18.51 24.80 11.71
C ASP A 86 -18.84 24.34 13.14
N GLU A 87 -17.96 23.53 13.73
CA GLU A 87 -18.12 22.98 15.10
C GLU A 87 -18.24 24.08 16.17
N GLY A 88 -17.53 25.19 15.99
CA GLY A 88 -17.55 26.35 16.89
C GLY A 88 -18.62 27.39 16.55
N MET A 89 -19.53 27.09 15.63
CA MET A 89 -20.59 28.03 15.23
C MET A 89 -21.74 28.05 16.25
N ASP A 90 -22.08 29.24 16.74
CA ASP A 90 -23.29 29.47 17.52
C ASP A 90 -24.48 29.92 16.64
N TYR A 91 -25.70 29.80 17.18
CA TYR A 91 -26.94 30.10 16.46
C TYR A 91 -27.02 31.55 15.97
N GLU A 92 -26.67 32.53 16.81
CA GLU A 92 -26.77 33.96 16.46
C GLU A 92 -25.74 34.36 15.40
N ARG A 93 -24.55 33.77 15.44
CA ARG A 93 -23.50 33.95 14.44
C ARG A 93 -23.88 33.30 13.12
N ALA A 94 -24.49 32.11 13.14
CA ALA A 94 -24.99 31.45 11.94
C ALA A 94 -26.05 32.32 11.22
N LEU A 95 -27.04 32.84 11.95
CA LEU A 95 -28.06 33.73 11.38
C LEU A 95 -27.47 35.00 10.76
N ARG A 96 -26.49 35.63 11.43
CA ARG A 96 -25.78 36.81 10.90
C ARG A 96 -25.05 36.51 9.60
N LEU A 97 -24.37 35.37 9.51
CA LEU A 97 -23.65 34.95 8.30
C LEU A 97 -24.59 34.62 7.14
N LEU A 98 -25.73 33.98 7.45
CA LEU A 98 -26.77 33.63 6.49
C LEU A 98 -27.64 34.82 6.09
N ARG A 99 -27.49 35.97 6.77
CA ARG A 99 -28.35 37.16 6.64
C ARG A 99 -29.83 36.81 6.81
N LEU A 100 -30.11 35.94 7.79
CA LEU A 100 -31.45 35.45 8.10
C LEU A 100 -31.91 36.00 9.45
N PRO A 101 -33.15 36.51 9.57
CA PRO A 101 -33.69 36.90 10.86
C PRO A 101 -34.03 35.68 11.74
N ARG A 102 -34.38 34.55 11.10
CA ARG A 102 -34.76 33.27 11.72
C ARG A 102 -34.45 32.14 10.73
N LEU A 103 -34.28 30.91 11.20
CA LEU A 103 -34.12 29.76 10.32
C LEU A 103 -35.44 29.46 9.55
N PRO A 104 -35.37 28.95 8.31
CA PRO A 104 -36.54 28.47 7.60
C PRO A 104 -37.28 27.38 8.37
N LEU A 105 -38.61 27.32 8.23
CA LEU A 105 -39.45 26.31 8.89
C LEU A 105 -39.02 24.90 8.48
N GLY A 106 -38.66 24.07 9.45
CA GLY A 106 -38.19 22.70 9.24
C GLY A 106 -36.70 22.54 8.89
N ALA A 107 -35.95 23.64 8.76
CA ALA A 107 -34.50 23.59 8.54
C ALA A 107 -33.75 23.35 9.86
N GLN A 108 -32.87 22.35 9.88
CA GLN A 108 -32.05 22.02 11.03
C GLN A 108 -30.66 22.63 10.91
N LEU A 109 -30.19 23.27 11.99
CA LEU A 109 -28.83 23.80 12.05
C LEU A 109 -27.92 22.76 12.72
N VAL A 110 -26.98 22.21 11.95
CA VAL A 110 -26.15 21.08 12.36
C VAL A 110 -24.67 21.36 12.14
N LYS A 111 -23.83 20.78 13.01
CA LYS A 111 -22.37 20.83 12.91
C LYS A 111 -21.85 20.00 11.73
N SER A 112 -20.70 20.40 11.19
CA SER A 112 -20.05 19.76 10.05
C SER A 112 -19.69 18.29 10.29
N ALA A 113 -19.37 17.92 11.52
CA ALA A 113 -19.06 16.56 11.94
C ALA A 113 -20.23 15.58 11.72
N TRP A 114 -21.48 16.06 11.75
CA TRP A 114 -22.63 15.23 11.40
C TRP A 114 -22.56 14.77 9.95
N LEU A 115 -22.28 15.70 9.03
CA LEU A 115 -22.18 15.38 7.62
C LEU A 115 -20.96 14.49 7.34
N SER A 116 -19.85 14.72 8.04
CA SER A 116 -18.68 13.82 8.00
C SER A 116 -19.06 12.38 8.40
N LEU A 117 -19.80 12.22 9.49
CA LEU A 117 -20.25 10.92 9.99
C LEU A 117 -21.24 10.24 9.04
N CYS A 118 -22.19 11.00 8.47
CA CYS A 118 -23.10 10.51 7.43
C CYS A 118 -22.32 9.93 6.24
N LEU A 119 -21.29 10.64 5.76
CA LEU A 119 -20.46 10.21 4.63
C LEU A 119 -19.59 8.99 4.98
N GLN A 120 -19.08 8.92 6.20
CA GLN A 120 -18.31 7.76 6.67
C GLN A 120 -19.18 6.49 6.77
N GLU A 121 -20.39 6.62 7.31
CA GLU A 121 -21.33 5.51 7.53
C GLU A 121 -22.19 5.19 6.29
N ARG A 122 -22.08 5.98 5.23
CA ARG A 122 -22.89 5.88 4.00
C ARG A 122 -24.40 5.85 4.27
N LYS A 123 -24.87 6.60 5.27
CA LYS A 123 -26.29 6.70 5.67
C LYS A 123 -26.54 8.02 6.38
N LEU A 124 -27.79 8.49 6.39
CA LEU A 124 -28.20 9.57 7.27
C LEU A 124 -28.22 9.07 8.72
N VAL A 125 -27.32 9.60 9.54
CA VAL A 125 -27.26 9.29 10.98
C VAL A 125 -28.11 10.27 11.78
N ASP A 126 -28.53 9.86 12.97
CA ASP A 126 -29.27 10.72 13.90
C ASP A 126 -28.45 11.96 14.29
N MET A 127 -29.14 13.07 14.54
CA MET A 127 -28.53 14.38 14.78
C MET A 127 -28.25 14.66 16.26
N ALA A 128 -28.59 13.72 17.16
CA ALA A 128 -28.32 13.85 18.58
C ALA A 128 -26.82 14.12 18.83
N GLY A 129 -26.53 15.26 19.48
CA GLY A 129 -25.16 15.72 19.76
C GLY A 129 -24.54 16.64 18.69
N PHE A 130 -25.16 16.77 17.51
CA PHE A 130 -24.67 17.61 16.42
C PHE A 130 -25.54 18.84 16.12
N SER A 131 -26.80 18.84 16.57
CA SER A 131 -27.68 20.00 16.46
C SER A 131 -27.15 21.18 17.29
N ILE A 132 -27.20 22.38 16.73
CA ILE A 132 -26.89 23.60 17.46
C ILE A 132 -28.12 24.02 18.26
N PHE A 133 -27.90 24.28 19.56
CA PHE A 133 -28.95 24.74 20.46
C PHE A 133 -29.58 26.03 19.94
N ILE A 134 -30.91 26.02 19.79
CA ILE A 134 -31.72 27.19 19.41
C ILE A 134 -32.19 27.85 20.69
N PRO A 135 -31.76 29.09 21.01
CA PRO A 135 -32.23 29.79 22.19
C PRO A 135 -33.75 30.01 22.16
N ASN A 136 -34.43 29.81 23.30
CA ASN A 136 -35.91 29.87 23.40
C ASN A 136 -36.54 31.13 22.80
N ARG A 137 -35.83 32.27 22.81
CA ARG A 137 -36.29 33.54 22.19
C ARG A 137 -36.58 33.44 20.68
N TYR A 138 -36.11 32.39 20.02
CA TYR A 138 -36.31 32.15 18.58
C TYR A 138 -37.36 31.06 18.29
N LEU A 139 -37.96 30.46 19.34
CA LEU A 139 -38.98 29.41 19.20
C LEU A 139 -40.42 29.94 19.16
N ASP A 140 -40.65 31.24 19.44
CA ASP A 140 -41.99 31.81 19.57
C ASP A 140 -42.57 32.42 18.27
N GLN A 141 -43.80 32.02 17.94
CA GLN A 141 -44.66 32.65 16.92
C GLN A 141 -45.34 33.91 17.51
N PRO A 142 -45.58 34.99 16.72
CA PRO A 142 -46.33 36.14 17.21
C PRO A 142 -47.85 35.91 17.10
N GLN A 143 -48.56 36.05 18.22
CA GLN A 143 -49.99 36.37 18.30
C GLN A 143 -50.15 37.85 18.71
N PRO A 144 -51.19 38.57 18.22
CA PRO A 144 -51.26 40.02 18.32
C PRO A 144 -51.82 40.52 19.67
N SER A 145 -51.11 41.51 20.23
CA SER A 145 -51.54 42.68 21.03
C SER A 145 -52.73 42.56 22.00
N LYS A 146 -52.48 42.86 23.29
CA LYS A 146 -53.28 43.82 24.08
C LYS A 146 -52.40 44.61 25.06
N ALA A 147 -52.76 45.88 25.20
CA ALA A 147 -52.07 46.94 25.91
C ALA A 147 -52.29 46.93 27.43
N ASP A 148 -51.33 47.59 28.12
CA ASP A 148 -51.38 48.37 29.36
C ASP A 148 -52.26 47.94 30.55
N GLN A 149 -51.62 47.71 31.71
CA GLN A 149 -51.74 48.59 32.90
C GLN A 149 -50.85 48.16 34.08
N ASP A 150 -50.13 49.15 34.61
CA ASP A 150 -49.86 49.49 36.01
C ASP A 150 -49.17 48.55 37.01
N SER A 151 -47.93 48.95 37.32
CA SER A 151 -47.40 49.40 38.63
C SER A 151 -47.46 48.51 39.88
N SER A 152 -46.25 48.37 40.46
CA SER A 152 -45.90 48.60 41.88
C SER A 152 -45.48 47.41 42.75
N THR A 153 -44.43 47.71 43.54
CA THR A 153 -44.01 47.16 44.85
C THR A 153 -43.09 45.92 44.96
N HIS A 154 -41.84 46.20 45.35
CA HIS A 154 -40.91 45.35 46.12
C HIS A 154 -41.47 45.05 47.54
N PRO A 155 -41.04 43.98 48.26
CA PRO A 155 -39.74 43.95 48.99
C PRO A 155 -39.00 42.58 48.89
N CYS A 156 -37.68 42.58 48.67
CA CYS A 156 -36.62 42.56 49.69
C CYS A 156 -36.52 41.22 50.47
N THR A 157 -35.41 40.48 50.31
CA THR A 157 -34.45 40.21 51.42
C THR A 157 -33.28 39.29 51.01
N HIS A 158 -32.07 39.74 51.40
CA HIS A 158 -30.87 38.99 51.84
C HIS A 158 -30.26 37.90 50.93
N LYS A 159 -28.95 37.82 50.67
CA LYS A 159 -27.68 38.34 51.24
C LYS A 159 -26.64 38.15 50.11
N ALA A 160 -25.87 39.14 49.63
CA ALA A 160 -24.64 39.68 50.23
C ALA A 160 -23.66 38.58 50.70
N GLN A 161 -22.37 38.54 50.36
CA GLN A 161 -21.48 39.34 49.51
C GLN A 161 -20.06 38.78 49.78
N LEU A 162 -19.10 39.17 48.91
CA LEU A 162 -17.66 39.36 49.19
C LEU A 162 -16.82 38.08 49.43
N MET A 163 -15.52 38.04 49.13
CA MET A 163 -14.62 38.68 48.15
C MET A 163 -13.20 38.21 48.56
N THR A 164 -12.32 38.06 47.56
CA THR A 164 -10.85 38.26 47.60
C THR A 164 -10.00 37.80 48.78
N ALA A 165 -8.89 37.13 48.47
CA ALA A 165 -7.57 37.51 49.00
C ALA A 165 -6.42 36.96 48.12
N LEU A 166 -5.29 37.65 48.20
CA LEU A 166 -4.13 37.71 47.29
C LEU A 166 -2.86 37.03 47.88
N SER A 167 -1.99 36.53 46.99
CA SER A 167 -0.49 36.48 47.04
C SER A 167 0.21 35.59 48.10
N PRO A 168 1.57 35.36 48.09
CA PRO A 168 2.69 35.70 47.18
C PRO A 168 3.70 34.50 46.88
N PRO A 169 4.91 34.73 46.27
CA PRO A 169 5.78 33.72 45.63
C PRO A 169 7.21 33.49 46.22
N SER A 170 7.88 32.38 45.78
CA SER A 170 9.35 32.09 45.60
C SER A 170 10.32 32.20 46.83
N PRO A 171 11.61 31.71 46.88
CA PRO A 171 12.58 31.42 45.78
C PRO A 171 13.68 30.29 45.96
N THR A 172 14.42 30.01 44.85
CA THR A 172 15.87 29.68 44.64
C THR A 172 16.70 28.51 45.26
N ARG A 173 17.40 27.78 44.34
CA ARG A 173 18.71 27.00 44.28
C ARG A 173 19.81 27.23 45.38
N PRO A 174 20.90 26.41 45.56
CA PRO A 174 21.78 25.78 44.51
C PRO A 174 22.57 24.44 44.78
N VAL A 175 23.29 24.04 43.72
CA VAL A 175 24.40 23.09 43.38
C VAL A 175 25.46 22.66 44.44
N SER A 176 25.91 21.37 44.44
CA SER A 176 27.31 20.87 44.17
C SER A 176 27.61 19.37 44.55
N PRO A 177 28.56 18.69 43.86
CA PRO A 177 29.12 17.32 44.12
C PRO A 177 30.49 17.42 44.87
N PRO A 178 31.51 16.49 44.86
CA PRO A 178 31.70 15.11 44.32
C PRO A 178 32.45 14.13 45.28
N GLN A 179 32.81 12.89 44.85
CA GLN A 179 34.17 12.32 45.02
C GLN A 179 34.41 10.96 44.31
N LYS A 180 35.71 10.69 44.10
CA LYS A 180 36.41 9.83 43.13
C LYS A 180 36.99 8.55 43.77
N ALA A 181 37.54 7.69 42.89
CA ALA A 181 38.73 6.81 43.06
C ALA A 181 38.47 5.39 43.63
N LYS A 182 39.17 4.29 43.25
CA LYS A 182 40.38 4.08 42.42
C LYS A 182 40.57 2.56 42.16
N GLU A 183 41.17 2.26 41.00
CA GLU A 183 42.22 1.25 40.73
C GLU A 183 42.00 -0.28 40.76
N ALA A 184 42.62 -0.91 39.74
CA ALA A 184 42.88 -2.33 39.43
C ALA A 184 44.04 -2.90 40.32
N PRO A 185 44.71 -4.08 40.12
CA PRO A 185 44.97 -4.83 38.86
C PRO A 185 45.09 -6.39 38.93
N SER A 186 45.28 -7.00 37.73
CA SER A 186 46.11 -8.19 37.34
C SER A 186 45.95 -9.54 38.08
N THR A 187 46.13 -10.74 37.49
CA THR A 187 47.26 -11.22 36.66
C THR A 187 47.01 -12.68 36.17
N GLN A 188 47.72 -13.06 35.08
CA GLN A 188 48.24 -14.42 34.71
C GLN A 188 47.25 -15.52 34.27
N ALA A 189 47.60 -16.52 33.44
CA ALA A 189 48.55 -16.79 32.34
C ALA A 189 48.36 -18.29 31.97
N GLN A 190 48.07 -18.60 30.69
CA GLN A 190 48.61 -19.68 29.79
C GLN A 190 49.03 -21.11 30.32
N PRO A 191 49.26 -22.17 29.49
CA PRO A 191 48.92 -22.45 28.06
C PRO A 191 48.74 -23.98 27.64
N ILE A 192 48.71 -24.25 26.31
CA ILE A 192 49.08 -25.48 25.51
C ILE A 192 48.13 -26.70 25.47
N SER A 193 47.67 -27.09 24.27
CA SER A 193 48.09 -28.34 23.55
C SER A 193 47.50 -28.47 22.14
N ASP A 194 48.37 -28.83 21.19
CA ASP A 194 48.12 -29.22 19.80
C ASP A 194 47.33 -30.55 19.70
N ASP A 195 46.51 -30.74 18.65
CA ASP A 195 46.72 -31.81 17.65
C ASP A 195 45.82 -31.64 16.41
N GLU A 196 46.32 -32.16 15.28
CA GLU A 196 45.75 -32.09 13.95
C GLU A 196 44.62 -33.10 13.64
N THR A 197 43.98 -32.86 12.50
CA THR A 197 43.44 -33.84 11.51
C THR A 197 41.92 -34.00 11.35
N SER A 198 41.58 -33.92 10.06
CA SER A 198 40.60 -34.74 9.32
C SER A 198 39.13 -34.34 9.23
N ASP A 199 38.79 -34.17 7.96
CA ASP A 199 37.59 -34.63 7.26
C ASP A 199 36.36 -33.74 7.24
N GLY A 200 36.02 -33.37 6.00
CA GLY A 200 34.85 -32.59 5.65
C GLY A 200 33.57 -33.35 5.95
N GLU A 201 32.74 -32.74 6.78
CA GLU A 201 31.32 -33.07 6.84
C GLU A 201 30.62 -32.45 5.63
N GLU A 202 30.39 -33.27 4.60
CA GLU A 202 29.24 -33.05 3.72
C GLU A 202 27.99 -33.06 4.61
N THR A 203 27.39 -31.88 4.79
CA THR A 203 26.12 -31.70 5.49
C THR A 203 25.03 -32.44 4.71
N ARG A 204 24.79 -33.72 5.04
CA ARG A 204 23.72 -34.51 4.44
C ARG A 204 22.38 -33.94 4.88
N VAL A 205 21.72 -33.22 3.98
CA VAL A 205 20.34 -32.73 4.16
C VAL A 205 19.41 -33.93 4.28
N SER A 206 18.66 -34.03 5.37
CA SER A 206 17.74 -35.15 5.56
C SER A 206 16.51 -35.01 4.65
N THR A 207 15.82 -36.12 4.39
CA THR A 207 14.56 -36.11 3.64
C THR A 207 13.48 -35.26 4.32
N ALA A 208 13.46 -35.25 5.66
CA ALA A 208 12.55 -34.42 6.44
C ALA A 208 12.86 -32.92 6.28
N ASP A 209 14.13 -32.53 6.26
CA ASP A 209 14.53 -31.14 6.02
C ASP A 209 14.14 -30.67 4.62
N LEU A 210 14.25 -31.56 3.63
CA LEU A 210 13.87 -31.29 2.26
C LEU A 210 12.35 -31.11 2.11
N GLU A 211 11.55 -31.96 2.74
CA GLU A 211 10.09 -31.85 2.73
C GLU A 211 9.61 -30.57 3.44
N ALA A 212 10.25 -30.22 4.55
CA ALA A 212 9.96 -28.98 5.28
C ALA A 212 10.36 -27.74 4.47
N LEU A 213 11.45 -27.82 3.71
CA LEU A 213 11.85 -26.78 2.78
C LEU A 213 10.82 -26.58 1.67
N ILE A 214 10.32 -27.66 1.06
CA ILE A 214 9.31 -27.61 -0.01
C ILE A 214 7.98 -27.06 0.52
N SER A 215 7.45 -27.69 1.59
CA SER A 215 6.14 -27.37 2.16
C SER A 215 6.10 -26.05 2.92
N GLY A 216 7.26 -25.55 3.35
CA GLY A 216 7.38 -24.45 4.31
C GLY A 216 7.20 -24.88 5.76
N HIS A 217 6.58 -26.03 6.03
CA HIS A 217 6.19 -26.46 7.37
C HIS A 217 7.30 -27.28 8.02
N TYR A 218 7.83 -26.81 9.15
CA TYR A 218 8.84 -27.53 9.91
C TYR A 218 8.28 -27.87 11.30
N SER A 219 8.28 -29.16 11.68
CA SER A 219 7.89 -29.59 13.02
C SER A 219 8.73 -28.91 14.11
N THR A 220 8.08 -28.40 15.14
CA THR A 220 8.74 -27.80 16.31
C THR A 220 9.36 -28.89 17.18
N PRO A 221 10.66 -28.81 17.54
CA PRO A 221 11.17 -29.54 18.68
C PRO A 221 10.49 -29.04 19.96
N LEU A 222 10.00 -29.96 20.79
CA LEU A 222 9.50 -29.67 22.14
C LEU A 222 10.70 -29.38 23.05
N GLU A 223 10.78 -28.13 23.54
CA GLU A 223 11.49 -27.58 24.72
C GLU A 223 11.90 -26.15 24.35
N GLY A 224 11.71 -25.09 25.13
CA GLY A 224 11.38 -24.96 26.54
C GLY A 224 12.06 -23.70 27.06
N ASP A 225 11.81 -22.53 26.46
CA ASP A 225 12.35 -21.26 26.95
C ASP A 225 11.29 -20.16 26.97
N ARG A 226 11.06 -19.63 28.18
CA ARG A 226 10.18 -18.49 28.43
C ARG A 226 10.82 -17.21 27.88
N GLU A 227 10.11 -16.50 27.02
CA GLU A 227 10.47 -15.14 26.63
C GLU A 227 10.40 -14.18 27.82
N PRO A 228 11.40 -13.32 28.06
CA PRO A 228 11.23 -12.13 28.87
C PRO A 228 10.64 -11.00 28.02
N SER A 229 9.47 -10.51 28.44
CA SER A 229 8.79 -9.37 27.82
C SER A 229 9.46 -8.02 28.14
N LEU A 230 9.33 -7.10 27.16
CA LEU A 230 9.39 -5.64 27.25
C LEU A 230 10.77 -4.96 27.31
N ALA A 231 11.41 -4.90 26.14
CA ALA A 231 12.12 -3.72 25.66
C ALA A 231 11.63 -3.42 24.22
N SER A 232 11.55 -2.17 23.80
CA SER A 232 11.06 -1.77 22.47
C SER A 232 11.86 -2.48 21.36
N ASP A 233 11.28 -3.53 20.77
CA ASP A 233 12.00 -4.43 19.88
C ASP A 233 12.45 -3.69 18.59
N PRO A 234 13.76 -3.48 18.36
CA PRO A 234 14.26 -2.82 17.17
C PRO A 234 13.92 -3.58 15.87
N LEU A 235 13.51 -4.84 15.95
CA LEU A 235 13.02 -5.62 14.81
C LEU A 235 11.59 -5.27 14.41
N GLY A 236 10.76 -4.80 15.35
CA GLY A 236 9.34 -4.54 15.14
C GLY A 236 9.03 -3.51 14.05
N LYS A 237 10.00 -2.71 13.59
CA LYS A 237 9.82 -1.78 12.46
C LYS A 237 9.89 -2.43 11.08
N TRP A 238 10.36 -3.67 10.98
CA TRP A 238 10.58 -4.35 9.70
C TRP A 238 9.40 -5.22 9.34
N VAL A 239 8.85 -5.01 8.15
CA VAL A 239 7.80 -5.84 7.54
C VAL A 239 8.14 -7.34 7.59
N CYS A 240 9.40 -7.69 7.32
CA CYS A 240 9.83 -9.09 7.35
C CYS A 240 9.82 -9.73 8.74
N ALA A 241 9.78 -8.95 9.83
CA ALA A 241 9.71 -9.46 11.19
C ALA A 241 8.28 -9.71 11.70
N GLN A 242 7.23 -9.25 10.99
CA GLN A 242 5.86 -9.20 11.51
C GLN A 242 4.85 -10.06 10.75
N PRO A 243 4.05 -10.92 11.44
CA PRO A 243 2.76 -11.47 11.02
C PRO A 243 2.04 -10.92 9.79
N SER A 244 1.94 -11.54 8.60
CA SER A 244 0.91 -11.02 7.65
C SER A 244 -0.51 -11.42 8.08
N SER A 245 -0.66 -12.43 8.94
CA SER A 245 -1.94 -12.82 9.57
C SER A 245 -2.55 -11.70 10.44
N GLN A 246 -1.74 -10.75 10.91
CA GLN A 246 -2.24 -9.53 11.59
C GLN A 246 -3.08 -8.63 10.66
N LYS A 247 -3.06 -8.88 9.33
CA LYS A 247 -3.83 -8.14 8.32
C LYS A 247 -5.19 -8.73 7.99
N ALA A 248 -5.70 -9.69 8.78
CA ALA A 248 -6.90 -10.44 8.42
C ALA A 248 -8.11 -9.52 8.12
N THR A 249 -8.19 -8.34 8.73
CA THR A 249 -9.23 -7.34 8.48
C THR A 249 -8.65 -5.96 8.22
N ASN A 250 -9.00 -5.37 7.07
CA ASN A 250 -8.73 -3.97 6.76
C ASN A 250 -9.79 -3.06 7.39
N HIS A 251 -9.52 -2.52 8.57
CA HIS A 251 -10.42 -1.58 9.27
C HIS A 251 -10.49 -0.18 8.63
N ASN A 252 -9.64 0.10 7.65
CA ASN A 252 -9.45 1.43 7.07
C ASN A 252 -9.78 1.46 5.56
N LEU A 253 -10.66 0.58 5.10
CA LEU A 253 -11.00 0.40 3.69
C LEU A 253 -11.34 1.71 2.97
N HIS A 254 -12.23 2.51 3.58
CA HIS A 254 -12.67 3.83 3.11
C HIS A 254 -11.54 4.85 2.88
N ILE A 255 -10.39 4.68 3.55
CA ILE A 255 -9.18 5.47 3.32
C ILE A 255 -8.30 4.80 2.26
N THR A 256 -8.06 3.49 2.41
CA THR A 256 -7.09 2.77 1.58
C THR A 256 -7.49 2.73 0.11
N GLU A 257 -8.77 2.58 -0.22
CA GLU A 257 -9.26 2.57 -1.61
C GLU A 257 -8.90 3.88 -2.33
N LYS A 258 -9.07 5.02 -1.66
CA LYS A 258 -8.74 6.35 -2.21
C LYS A 258 -7.23 6.55 -2.38
N LEU A 259 -6.45 6.04 -1.42
CA LEU A 259 -4.99 6.10 -1.49
C LEU A 259 -4.41 5.17 -2.56
N GLU A 260 -5.05 4.02 -2.82
CA GLU A 260 -4.66 3.06 -3.86
C GLU A 260 -4.77 3.66 -5.27
N VAL A 261 -5.84 4.41 -5.54
CA VAL A 261 -5.99 5.15 -6.81
C VAL A 261 -4.83 6.12 -7.02
N LEU A 262 -4.43 6.88 -5.98
CA LEU A 262 -3.27 7.76 -6.07
C LEU A 262 -1.95 7.00 -6.21
N ALA A 263 -1.78 5.88 -5.51
CA ALA A 263 -0.59 5.06 -5.60
C ALA A 263 -0.39 4.55 -7.03
N LYS A 264 -1.46 4.05 -7.65
CA LYS A 264 -1.48 3.58 -9.04
C LYS A 264 -1.18 4.73 -10.00
N ALA A 265 -1.84 5.89 -9.83
CA ALA A 265 -1.60 7.08 -10.65
C ALA A 265 -0.13 7.51 -10.63
N TYR A 266 0.49 7.61 -9.44
CA TYR A 266 1.92 7.95 -9.35
C TYR A 266 2.83 6.89 -9.95
N SER A 267 2.45 5.61 -9.84
CA SER A 267 3.21 4.50 -10.43
C SER A 267 3.23 4.59 -11.96
N VAL A 268 2.07 4.76 -12.60
CA VAL A 268 1.96 4.82 -14.07
C VAL A 268 2.57 6.10 -14.65
N GLN A 269 2.64 7.17 -13.86
CA GLN A 269 3.35 8.42 -14.21
C GLN A 269 4.87 8.35 -14.00
N GLY A 270 5.38 7.30 -13.35
CA GLY A 270 6.82 7.09 -13.15
C GLY A 270 7.38 7.67 -11.86
N ASP A 271 6.55 8.23 -10.98
CA ASP A 271 6.94 8.68 -9.65
C ASP A 271 7.00 7.49 -8.67
N LYS A 272 8.00 6.63 -8.90
CA LYS A 272 8.19 5.37 -8.17
C LYS A 272 8.37 5.58 -6.67
N TRP A 273 9.04 6.65 -6.26
CA TRP A 273 9.30 6.94 -4.85
C TRP A 273 8.04 7.36 -4.11
N ARG A 274 7.21 8.20 -4.73
CA ARG A 274 5.93 8.57 -4.15
C ARG A 274 4.98 7.39 -4.13
N ALA A 275 4.85 6.65 -5.23
CA ALA A 275 4.04 5.42 -5.29
C ALA A 275 4.43 4.43 -4.18
N LEU A 276 5.74 4.25 -3.94
CA LEU A 276 6.24 3.42 -2.84
C LEU A 276 5.84 3.96 -1.45
N GLY A 277 5.90 5.29 -1.26
CA GLY A 277 5.45 5.92 -0.02
C GLY A 277 3.97 5.68 0.26
N TYR A 278 3.12 5.80 -0.77
CA TYR A 278 1.70 5.45 -0.66
C TYR A 278 1.50 3.96 -0.38
N ALA A 279 2.18 3.07 -1.10
CA ALA A 279 2.08 1.63 -0.89
C ALA A 279 2.44 1.23 0.56
N LYS A 280 3.47 1.85 1.15
CA LYS A 280 3.83 1.65 2.55
C LYS A 280 2.74 2.14 3.52
N ALA A 281 2.18 3.32 3.27
CA ALA A 281 1.12 3.87 4.11
C ALA A 281 -0.17 3.04 4.02
N ILE A 282 -0.58 2.64 2.81
CA ILE A 282 -1.73 1.76 2.58
C ILE A 282 -1.55 0.45 3.34
N ASN A 283 -0.36 -0.15 3.24
CA ASN A 283 -0.05 -1.38 3.94
C ASN A 283 -0.15 -1.23 5.47
N ALA A 284 0.41 -0.14 6.01
CA ALA A 284 0.31 0.17 7.42
C ALA A 284 -1.14 0.35 7.89
N LEU A 285 -1.98 1.02 7.09
CA LEU A 285 -3.41 1.21 7.37
C LEU A 285 -4.21 -0.09 7.29
N LYS A 286 -3.93 -0.96 6.30
CA LYS A 286 -4.56 -2.29 6.19
C LYS A 286 -4.21 -3.18 7.37
N SER A 287 -3.01 -3.04 7.90
CA SER A 287 -2.50 -3.81 9.04
C SER A 287 -2.85 -3.18 10.39
N PHE A 288 -3.49 -2.01 10.40
CA PHE A 288 -3.80 -1.32 11.64
C PHE A 288 -5.03 -1.96 12.30
N HIS A 289 -4.90 -2.26 13.59
CA HIS A 289 -5.84 -3.10 14.35
C HIS A 289 -7.20 -2.45 14.63
N LYS A 290 -7.40 -1.20 14.24
CA LYS A 290 -8.65 -0.44 14.41
C LYS A 290 -8.84 0.61 13.32
N PRO A 291 -10.05 1.15 13.15
CA PRO A 291 -10.25 2.32 12.30
C PRO A 291 -9.47 3.53 12.83
N VAL A 292 -8.78 4.23 11.95
CA VAL A 292 -8.12 5.50 12.25
C VAL A 292 -9.18 6.59 12.32
N SER A 293 -9.16 7.37 13.39
CA SER A 293 -10.20 8.34 13.73
C SER A 293 -9.69 9.78 13.84
N SER A 294 -8.37 9.99 13.86
CA SER A 294 -7.77 11.32 14.01
C SER A 294 -6.44 11.48 13.31
N TYR A 295 -6.04 12.74 13.09
CA TYR A 295 -4.74 13.11 12.54
C TYR A 295 -3.56 12.63 13.41
N GLN A 296 -3.68 12.80 14.73
CA GLN A 296 -2.63 12.42 15.69
C GLN A 296 -2.43 10.90 15.69
N GLU A 297 -3.52 10.14 15.66
CA GLU A 297 -3.49 8.69 15.53
C GLU A 297 -2.84 8.27 14.22
N ALA A 298 -3.24 8.88 13.09
CA ALA A 298 -2.62 8.62 11.79
C ALA A 298 -1.09 8.87 11.82
N CYS A 299 -0.63 9.94 12.47
CA CYS A 299 0.81 10.24 12.61
C CYS A 299 1.58 9.24 13.49
N SER A 300 0.88 8.56 14.40
CA SER A 300 1.50 7.55 15.27
C SER A 300 1.79 6.23 14.54
N ILE A 301 1.18 6.01 13.37
CA ILE A 301 1.32 4.78 12.60
C ILE A 301 2.67 4.77 11.86
N PRO A 302 3.55 3.78 12.11
CA PRO A 302 4.79 3.64 11.36
C PRO A 302 4.53 3.53 9.86
N GLY A 303 5.16 4.41 9.06
CA GLY A 303 4.95 4.47 7.62
C GLY A 303 3.96 5.56 7.17
N VAL A 304 3.25 6.21 8.10
CA VAL A 304 2.38 7.35 7.83
C VAL A 304 3.03 8.63 8.38
N GLY A 305 3.56 9.46 7.47
CA GLY A 305 4.12 10.77 7.83
C GLY A 305 3.08 11.89 7.83
N LYS A 306 3.45 13.08 8.32
CA LYS A 306 2.60 14.28 8.41
C LYS A 306 1.75 14.55 7.15
N ARG A 307 2.36 14.54 5.96
CA ARG A 307 1.64 14.78 4.69
C ARG A 307 0.64 13.69 4.34
N MET A 308 0.86 12.46 4.78
CA MET A 308 -0.08 11.35 4.58
C MET A 308 -1.21 11.45 5.60
N ALA A 309 -0.89 11.75 6.87
CA ALA A 309 -1.88 12.01 7.90
C ALA A 309 -2.82 13.18 7.56
N GLU A 310 -2.31 14.25 6.94
CA GLU A 310 -3.14 15.35 6.41
C GLU A 310 -4.17 14.86 5.37
N LYS A 311 -3.82 13.88 4.53
CA LYS A 311 -4.74 13.29 3.55
C LYS A 311 -5.75 12.36 4.19
N ILE A 312 -5.31 11.59 5.18
CA ILE A 312 -6.19 10.71 5.95
C ILE A 312 -7.23 11.57 6.69
N ALA A 313 -6.80 12.65 7.34
CA ALA A 313 -7.69 13.60 8.00
C ALA A 313 -8.67 14.25 7.02
N GLU A 314 -8.23 14.65 5.82
CA GLU A 314 -9.13 15.14 4.76
C GLU A 314 -10.20 14.09 4.43
N ILE A 315 -9.82 12.82 4.21
CA ILE A 315 -10.76 11.73 3.92
C ILE A 315 -11.75 11.54 5.07
N LEU A 316 -11.29 11.54 6.33
CA LEU A 316 -12.15 11.39 7.50
C LEU A 316 -13.13 12.55 7.67
N GLU A 317 -12.67 13.78 7.42
CA GLU A 317 -13.46 14.99 7.61
C GLU A 317 -14.48 15.24 6.50
N SER A 318 -14.16 14.89 5.25
CA SER A 318 -15.02 15.22 4.10
C SER A 318 -15.52 14.01 3.33
N GLY A 319 -15.17 12.80 3.76
CA GLY A 319 -15.47 11.57 3.04
C GLY A 319 -14.76 11.46 1.70
N HIS A 320 -13.82 12.35 1.33
CA HIS A 320 -13.22 12.41 -0.01
C HIS A 320 -11.82 13.01 -0.01
N LEU A 321 -11.09 12.80 -1.11
CA LEU A 321 -9.75 13.33 -1.30
C LEU A 321 -9.69 14.17 -2.58
N ARG A 322 -9.59 15.50 -2.44
CA ARG A 322 -9.58 16.46 -3.56
C ARG A 322 -8.52 16.17 -4.61
N LYS A 323 -7.42 15.52 -4.22
CA LYS A 323 -6.33 15.17 -5.14
C LYS A 323 -6.79 14.19 -6.23
N LEU A 324 -7.82 13.38 -5.97
CA LEU A 324 -8.41 12.46 -6.95
C LEU A 324 -9.09 13.22 -8.10
N ASP A 325 -9.78 14.33 -7.81
CA ASP A 325 -10.44 15.17 -8.82
C ASP A 325 -9.46 15.82 -9.80
N HIS A 326 -8.18 15.91 -9.40
CA HIS A 326 -7.11 16.56 -10.17
C HIS A 326 -6.12 15.54 -10.74
N LEU A 327 -6.53 14.27 -10.87
CA LEU A 327 -5.76 13.29 -11.62
C LEU A 327 -5.73 13.69 -13.10
N SER A 328 -4.57 13.51 -13.71
CA SER A 328 -4.41 13.80 -15.13
C SER A 328 -5.25 12.83 -15.96
N GLU A 329 -5.91 13.33 -17.01
CA GLU A 329 -6.60 12.51 -18.02
C GLU A 329 -5.67 11.47 -18.69
N SER A 330 -4.35 11.64 -18.56
CA SER A 330 -3.38 10.65 -19.03
C SER A 330 -3.38 9.36 -18.20
N VAL A 331 -3.78 9.40 -16.92
CA VAL A 331 -3.62 8.26 -15.99
C VAL A 331 -4.33 6.99 -16.49
N PRO A 332 -5.62 7.02 -16.90
CA PRO A 332 -6.30 5.82 -17.39
C PRO A 332 -5.63 5.23 -18.65
N VAL A 333 -5.14 6.08 -19.55
CA VAL A 333 -4.47 5.64 -20.78
C VAL A 333 -3.09 5.05 -20.47
N LEU A 334 -2.33 5.69 -19.58
CA LEU A 334 -1.04 5.17 -19.14
C LEU A 334 -1.18 3.85 -18.40
N GLU A 335 -2.25 3.69 -17.62
CA GLU A 335 -2.60 2.43 -16.97
C GLU A 335 -2.93 1.34 -17.98
N LEU A 336 -3.83 1.62 -18.93
CA LEU A 336 -4.19 0.73 -20.04
C LEU A 336 -2.92 0.20 -20.74
N PHE A 337 -2.00 1.08 -21.09
CA PHE A 337 -0.75 0.70 -21.75
C PHE A 337 0.23 -0.03 -20.82
N SER A 338 0.27 0.33 -19.54
CA SER A 338 1.20 -0.29 -18.57
C SER A 338 0.88 -1.75 -18.26
N ASN A 339 -0.35 -2.17 -18.55
CA ASN A 339 -0.79 -3.54 -18.40
C ASN A 339 -0.34 -4.43 -19.57
N ILE A 340 0.16 -3.86 -20.68
CA ILE A 340 0.81 -4.64 -21.74
C ILE A 340 2.14 -5.17 -21.19
N TRP A 341 2.29 -6.49 -21.15
CA TRP A 341 3.54 -7.09 -20.67
C TRP A 341 4.75 -6.60 -21.46
N GLY A 342 5.84 -6.23 -20.77
CA GLY A 342 7.02 -5.63 -21.39
C GLY A 342 6.92 -4.12 -21.66
N ALA A 343 5.78 -3.48 -21.37
CA ALA A 343 5.62 -2.02 -21.48
C ALA A 343 5.72 -1.33 -20.11
N GLY A 344 6.92 -0.86 -19.76
CA GLY A 344 7.13 -0.04 -18.57
C GLY A 344 6.75 1.43 -18.76
N THR A 345 6.77 2.21 -17.66
CA THR A 345 6.38 3.63 -17.64
C THR A 345 7.01 4.50 -18.75
N LYS A 346 8.27 4.23 -19.12
CA LYS A 346 8.95 4.98 -20.19
C LYS A 346 8.26 4.76 -21.54
N THR A 347 7.96 3.50 -21.85
CA THR A 347 7.27 3.10 -23.09
C THR A 347 5.86 3.64 -23.13
N THR A 348 5.11 3.55 -22.02
CA THR A 348 3.73 4.01 -21.97
C THR A 348 3.62 5.53 -22.11
N LEU A 349 4.53 6.29 -21.47
CA LEU A 349 4.61 7.74 -21.65
C LEU A 349 5.00 8.11 -23.08
N MET A 350 5.93 7.38 -23.71
CA MET A 350 6.29 7.58 -25.11
C MET A 350 5.08 7.41 -26.04
N TRP A 351 4.35 6.30 -25.93
CA TRP A 351 3.13 6.04 -26.70
C TRP A 351 2.07 7.11 -26.48
N TYR A 352 1.87 7.53 -25.24
CA TYR A 352 0.96 8.62 -24.92
C TYR A 352 1.37 9.93 -25.59
N HIS A 353 2.66 10.28 -25.58
CA HIS A 353 3.19 11.47 -26.25
C HIS A 353 3.11 11.40 -27.78
N GLN A 354 3.13 10.20 -28.37
CA GLN A 354 2.88 9.97 -29.79
C GLN A 354 1.41 10.15 -30.18
N GLY A 355 0.50 10.27 -29.20
CA GLY A 355 -0.92 10.50 -29.44
C GLY A 355 -1.80 9.25 -29.29
N PHE A 356 -1.22 8.09 -28.97
CA PHE A 356 -1.97 6.85 -28.80
C PHE A 356 -2.85 6.92 -27.54
N ARG A 357 -4.10 6.47 -27.64
CA ARG A 357 -5.09 6.48 -26.55
C ARG A 357 -5.78 5.14 -26.33
N SER A 358 -5.64 4.20 -27.25
CA SER A 358 -6.28 2.88 -27.21
C SER A 358 -5.30 1.75 -27.53
N LEU A 359 -5.65 0.50 -27.16
CA LEU A 359 -4.87 -0.68 -27.54
C LEU A 359 -4.83 -0.87 -29.07
N GLU A 360 -5.84 -0.37 -29.79
CA GLU A 360 -5.90 -0.44 -31.25
C GLU A 360 -4.91 0.52 -31.91
N ASP A 361 -4.69 1.70 -31.32
CA ASP A 361 -3.60 2.59 -31.74
C ASP A 361 -2.25 1.88 -31.60
N ILE A 362 -2.05 1.18 -30.48
CA ILE A 362 -0.82 0.40 -30.23
C ILE A 362 -0.68 -0.72 -31.26
N ARG A 363 -1.74 -1.49 -31.52
CA ARG A 363 -1.73 -2.60 -32.49
C ARG A 363 -1.35 -2.16 -33.89
N ASN A 364 -1.85 -1.00 -34.33
CA ASN A 364 -1.73 -0.58 -35.73
C ASN A 364 -0.55 0.37 -36.00
N GLN A 365 -0.08 1.12 -34.99
CA GLN A 365 0.83 2.25 -35.22
C GLN A 365 2.09 2.20 -34.34
N ALA A 366 2.07 1.50 -33.21
CA ALA A 366 3.23 1.47 -32.33
C ALA A 366 4.31 0.50 -32.83
N SER A 367 5.57 0.88 -32.63
CA SER A 367 6.68 -0.07 -32.73
C SER A 367 6.72 -0.90 -31.45
N LEU A 368 6.51 -2.21 -31.59
CA LEU A 368 6.49 -3.16 -30.48
C LEU A 368 7.73 -4.05 -30.51
N THR A 369 8.29 -4.29 -29.33
CA THR A 369 9.21 -5.42 -29.13
C THR A 369 8.43 -6.74 -29.23
N THR A 370 9.12 -7.86 -29.48
CA THR A 370 8.51 -9.20 -29.49
C THR A 370 7.70 -9.48 -28.21
N GLN A 371 8.28 -9.12 -27.06
CA GLN A 371 7.66 -9.23 -25.75
C GLN A 371 6.35 -8.43 -25.63
N GLN A 372 6.35 -7.18 -26.11
CA GLN A 372 5.16 -6.33 -26.08
C GLN A 372 4.08 -6.79 -27.06
N ALA A 373 4.48 -7.36 -28.21
CA ALA A 373 3.53 -7.95 -29.15
C ALA A 373 2.81 -9.16 -28.53
N ILE A 374 3.54 -10.03 -27.83
CA ILE A 374 2.94 -11.14 -27.06
C ILE A 374 2.07 -10.60 -25.91
N GLY A 375 2.55 -9.60 -25.18
CA GLY A 375 1.79 -8.94 -24.11
C GLY A 375 0.49 -8.29 -24.60
N LEU A 376 0.46 -7.80 -25.84
CA LEU A 376 -0.75 -7.24 -26.47
C LEU A 376 -1.67 -8.35 -27.01
N LYS A 377 -1.12 -9.45 -27.53
CA LYS A 377 -1.86 -10.63 -27.98
C LYS A 377 -2.68 -11.24 -26.83
N HIS A 378 -2.09 -11.35 -25.65
CA HIS A 378 -2.69 -11.98 -24.47
C HIS A 378 -3.10 -10.98 -23.38
N TYR A 379 -3.46 -9.76 -23.78
CA TYR A 379 -3.70 -8.65 -22.85
C TYR A 379 -4.74 -8.97 -21.77
N ASP A 380 -5.91 -9.45 -22.18
CA ASP A 380 -6.99 -9.79 -21.25
C ASP A 380 -6.62 -11.02 -20.40
N ASP A 381 -6.03 -12.05 -21.02
CA ASP A 381 -5.58 -13.27 -20.35
C ASP A 381 -4.56 -12.99 -19.22
N PHE A 382 -3.63 -12.05 -19.42
CA PHE A 382 -2.62 -11.68 -18.42
C PHE A 382 -3.13 -10.78 -17.30
N LEU A 383 -4.24 -10.08 -17.52
CA LEU A 383 -4.89 -9.28 -16.48
C LEU A 383 -5.67 -10.15 -15.50
N GLU A 384 -6.11 -11.33 -15.94
CA GLU A 384 -6.95 -12.20 -15.16
C GLU A 384 -6.18 -13.17 -14.28
N ARG A 385 -6.62 -13.30 -13.04
CA ARG A 385 -6.06 -14.28 -12.10
C ARG A 385 -6.62 -15.66 -12.37
N MET A 386 -5.82 -16.69 -12.16
CA MET A 386 -6.24 -18.10 -12.22
C MET A 386 -6.61 -18.64 -10.83
N PRO A 387 -7.53 -19.61 -10.72
CA PRO A 387 -7.71 -20.38 -9.49
C PRO A 387 -6.42 -21.10 -9.10
N ARG A 388 -6.25 -21.35 -7.80
CA ARG A 388 -5.09 -22.08 -7.27
C ARG A 388 -4.97 -23.49 -7.86
N GLU A 389 -6.08 -24.13 -8.13
CA GLU A 389 -6.17 -25.47 -8.67
C GLU A 389 -5.58 -25.51 -10.09
N GLU A 390 -5.87 -24.49 -10.92
CA GLU A 390 -5.27 -24.34 -12.25
C GLU A 390 -3.74 -24.17 -12.17
N ALA A 391 -3.25 -23.42 -11.18
CA ALA A 391 -1.80 -23.29 -10.93
C ALA A 391 -1.16 -24.63 -10.51
N THR A 392 -1.91 -25.48 -9.81
CA THR A 392 -1.47 -26.84 -9.43
C THR A 392 -1.33 -27.73 -10.67
N GLU A 393 -2.29 -27.69 -11.58
CA GLU A 393 -2.23 -28.41 -12.86
C GLU A 393 -1.02 -27.98 -13.71
N ILE A 394 -0.75 -26.67 -13.76
CA ILE A 394 0.42 -26.12 -14.48
C ILE A 394 1.73 -26.59 -13.86
N GLU A 395 1.88 -26.51 -12.53
CA GLU A 395 3.09 -26.99 -11.85
C GLU A 395 3.30 -28.47 -12.07
N GLN A 396 2.24 -29.27 -11.96
CA GLN A 396 2.30 -30.71 -12.19
C GLN A 396 2.73 -31.04 -13.62
N THR A 397 2.25 -30.29 -14.62
CA THR A 397 2.66 -30.45 -16.02
C THR A 397 4.16 -30.20 -16.20
N VAL A 398 4.70 -29.16 -15.57
CA VAL A 398 6.14 -28.84 -15.60
C VAL A 398 6.95 -29.91 -14.86
N ARG A 399 6.48 -30.34 -13.69
CA ARG A 399 7.11 -31.39 -12.88
C ARG A 399 7.21 -32.70 -13.65
N GLU A 400 6.12 -33.16 -14.25
CA GLU A 400 6.10 -34.41 -15.03
C GLU A 400 7.06 -34.36 -16.22
N ALA A 401 7.12 -33.22 -16.92
CA ALA A 401 8.07 -33.03 -18.01
C ALA A 401 9.52 -33.03 -17.51
N ALA A 402 9.82 -32.39 -16.38
CA ALA A 402 11.15 -32.37 -15.79
C ALA A 402 11.57 -33.77 -15.30
N GLN A 403 10.71 -34.44 -14.55
CA GLN A 403 10.99 -35.75 -13.94
C GLN A 403 11.09 -36.88 -14.96
N ALA A 404 10.49 -36.72 -16.15
CA ALA A 404 10.71 -37.64 -17.28
C ALA A 404 12.19 -37.70 -17.73
N PHE A 405 12.97 -36.63 -17.54
CA PHE A 405 14.40 -36.63 -17.82
C PHE A 405 15.24 -37.16 -16.66
N ASN A 406 14.86 -36.78 -15.44
CA ASN A 406 15.52 -37.24 -14.23
C ASN A 406 14.52 -37.22 -13.05
N PRO A 407 14.14 -38.39 -12.49
CA PRO A 407 13.17 -38.47 -11.41
C PRO A 407 13.64 -37.81 -10.09
N GLY A 408 14.94 -37.56 -9.93
CA GLY A 408 15.50 -36.85 -8.78
C GLY A 408 15.34 -35.33 -8.83
N LEU A 409 14.80 -34.77 -9.92
CA LEU A 409 14.52 -33.34 -10.01
C LEU A 409 13.37 -32.95 -9.09
N LEU A 410 13.62 -31.89 -8.31
CA LEU A 410 12.64 -31.29 -7.43
C LEU A 410 12.02 -30.08 -8.13
N CYS A 411 10.69 -30.04 -8.19
CA CYS A 411 9.93 -28.94 -8.75
C CYS A 411 8.95 -28.41 -7.70
N VAL A 412 8.99 -27.10 -7.46
CA VAL A 412 8.18 -26.45 -6.42
C VAL A 412 7.53 -25.21 -6.99
N ALA A 413 6.19 -25.16 -7.00
CA ALA A 413 5.48 -23.91 -7.23
C ALA A 413 5.69 -22.94 -6.07
N CYS A 414 6.09 -21.72 -6.40
CA CYS A 414 6.46 -20.64 -5.51
C CYS A 414 5.41 -19.51 -5.58
N GLY A 415 5.83 -18.25 -5.45
CA GLY A 415 4.97 -17.10 -5.66
C GLY A 415 3.73 -17.07 -4.77
N SER A 416 2.65 -16.54 -5.33
CA SER A 416 1.35 -16.49 -4.65
C SER A 416 0.79 -17.87 -4.32
N TYR A 417 1.15 -18.90 -5.10
CA TYR A 417 0.78 -20.28 -4.82
C TYR A 417 1.39 -20.76 -3.50
N ARG A 418 2.72 -20.66 -3.30
CA ARG A 418 3.33 -21.13 -2.03
C ARG A 418 2.91 -20.32 -0.82
N ARG A 419 2.49 -19.06 -0.99
CA ARG A 419 1.90 -18.23 0.08
C ARG A 419 0.43 -18.54 0.39
N GLY A 420 -0.15 -19.59 -0.21
CA GLY A 420 -1.51 -20.03 0.11
C GLY A 420 -2.63 -19.16 -0.45
N LYS A 421 -2.38 -18.35 -1.48
CA LYS A 421 -3.46 -17.55 -2.11
C LYS A 421 -4.42 -18.46 -2.87
N VAL A 422 -5.71 -18.08 -2.81
CA VAL A 422 -6.82 -18.76 -3.51
C VAL A 422 -6.79 -18.54 -5.03
N THR A 423 -6.19 -17.44 -5.48
CA THR A 423 -5.96 -17.17 -6.90
C THR A 423 -4.51 -16.76 -7.12
N CYS A 424 -3.96 -17.06 -8.30
CA CYS A 424 -2.58 -16.75 -8.72
C CYS A 424 -2.59 -15.84 -9.95
N GLY A 425 -1.59 -14.97 -10.12
CA GLY A 425 -1.46 -14.14 -11.34
C GLY A 425 -0.70 -14.89 -12.44
N ASP A 426 0.37 -15.53 -12.01
CA ASP A 426 1.30 -16.37 -12.77
C ASP A 426 1.61 -17.64 -11.95
N VAL A 427 2.29 -18.58 -12.58
CA VAL A 427 2.84 -19.76 -11.91
C VAL A 427 4.37 -19.68 -11.94
N ASP A 428 4.94 -19.70 -10.74
CA ASP A 428 6.37 -19.60 -10.49
C ASP A 428 6.91 -21.00 -10.15
N VAL A 429 7.58 -21.70 -11.06
CA VAL A 429 8.14 -23.04 -10.80
C VAL A 429 9.65 -22.98 -10.59
N LEU A 430 10.11 -23.31 -9.37
CA LEU A 430 11.52 -23.46 -9.04
C LEU A 430 11.94 -24.92 -9.19
N ILE A 431 13.05 -25.16 -9.88
CA ILE A 431 13.60 -26.50 -10.14
C ILE A 431 15.04 -26.57 -9.63
N THR A 432 15.36 -27.68 -8.97
CA THR A 432 16.74 -28.00 -8.55
C THR A 432 16.94 -29.51 -8.49
N HIS A 433 18.16 -29.95 -8.17
CA HIS A 433 18.46 -31.35 -7.91
C HIS A 433 19.38 -31.50 -6.68
N PRO A 434 19.06 -32.38 -5.71
CA PRO A 434 19.81 -32.52 -4.44
C PRO A 434 21.31 -32.81 -4.58
N ASP A 435 21.73 -33.47 -5.66
CA ASP A 435 23.15 -33.76 -5.93
C ASP A 435 24.00 -32.52 -6.29
N GLY A 436 23.36 -31.36 -6.48
CA GLY A 436 24.02 -30.11 -6.88
C GLY A 436 24.56 -30.08 -8.32
N ARG A 437 24.32 -31.11 -9.14
CA ARG A 437 24.90 -31.26 -10.48
C ARG A 437 23.87 -31.56 -11.57
N SER A 438 22.89 -32.42 -11.31
CA SER A 438 21.92 -32.88 -12.30
C SER A 438 20.90 -31.82 -12.76
N HIS A 439 20.92 -30.63 -12.14
CA HIS A 439 20.20 -29.46 -12.64
C HIS A 439 20.85 -28.83 -13.89
N GLN A 440 22.07 -29.23 -14.26
CA GLN A 440 22.78 -28.67 -15.41
C GLN A 440 22.24 -29.23 -16.72
N GLY A 441 22.07 -28.38 -17.74
CA GLY A 441 21.68 -28.79 -19.09
C GLY A 441 20.25 -29.37 -19.21
N ILE A 442 19.40 -29.21 -18.20
CA ILE A 442 17.98 -29.62 -18.28
C ILE A 442 17.09 -28.53 -18.88
N PHE A 443 17.49 -27.27 -18.82
CA PHE A 443 16.64 -26.13 -19.14
C PHE A 443 16.12 -26.15 -20.59
N SER A 444 17.01 -26.24 -21.58
CA SER A 444 16.62 -26.31 -23.00
C SER A 444 15.75 -27.54 -23.29
N ARG A 445 16.16 -28.71 -22.79
CA ARG A 445 15.42 -29.98 -22.97
C ARG A 445 14.01 -29.93 -22.37
N LEU A 446 13.86 -29.31 -21.20
CA LEU A 446 12.56 -29.12 -20.55
C LEU A 446 11.67 -28.22 -21.40
N LEU A 447 12.16 -27.05 -21.81
CA LEU A 447 11.39 -26.13 -22.65
C LEU A 447 10.99 -26.78 -23.97
N ASP A 448 11.90 -27.51 -24.62
CA ASP A 448 11.61 -28.21 -25.87
C ASP A 448 10.55 -29.30 -25.69
N SER A 449 10.59 -30.06 -24.59
CA SER A 449 9.53 -31.04 -24.28
C SER A 449 8.17 -30.38 -24.07
N LEU A 450 8.12 -29.28 -23.33
CA LEU A 450 6.88 -28.56 -23.08
C LEU A 450 6.32 -27.91 -24.36
N ARG A 451 7.19 -27.42 -25.25
CA ARG A 451 6.80 -26.92 -26.60
C ARG A 451 6.26 -28.04 -27.48
N GLN A 452 6.93 -29.20 -27.51
CA GLN A 452 6.49 -30.35 -28.31
C GLN A 452 5.10 -30.88 -27.88
N ARG A 453 4.77 -30.76 -26.59
CA ARG A 453 3.44 -31.07 -26.05
C ARG A 453 2.38 -30.00 -26.36
N GLY A 454 2.77 -28.88 -26.99
CA GLY A 454 1.89 -27.73 -27.23
C GLY A 454 1.54 -26.94 -25.97
N PHE A 455 2.23 -27.18 -24.85
CA PHE A 455 1.93 -26.54 -23.58
C PHE A 455 2.47 -25.11 -23.52
N LEU A 456 3.70 -24.88 -24.01
CA LEU A 456 4.25 -23.52 -24.17
C LEU A 456 3.82 -22.96 -25.52
N THR A 457 3.22 -21.76 -25.51
CA THR A 457 2.62 -21.14 -26.69
C THR A 457 3.40 -19.93 -27.19
N ASP A 458 4.03 -19.17 -26.29
CA ASP A 458 4.83 -17.99 -26.62
C ASP A 458 5.93 -17.80 -25.58
N ASP A 459 7.08 -17.29 -26.02
CA ASP A 459 8.23 -17.02 -25.15
C ASP A 459 8.44 -15.51 -24.98
N LEU A 460 8.54 -15.05 -23.73
CA LEU A 460 8.84 -13.65 -23.43
C LEU A 460 10.34 -13.48 -23.20
N VAL A 461 10.92 -14.36 -22.39
CA VAL A 461 12.35 -14.46 -22.13
C VAL A 461 12.71 -15.94 -22.15
N SER A 462 13.29 -16.42 -23.25
CA SER A 462 13.60 -17.84 -23.43
C SER A 462 14.84 -18.30 -22.69
N GLN A 463 15.81 -17.42 -22.41
CA GLN A 463 17.03 -17.77 -21.68
C GLN A 463 17.71 -16.51 -21.14
N GLU A 464 17.53 -16.23 -19.85
CA GLU A 464 18.40 -15.34 -19.09
C GLU A 464 19.31 -16.20 -18.21
N GLU A 465 20.61 -16.13 -18.47
CA GLU A 465 21.65 -16.72 -17.63
C GLU A 465 22.14 -15.65 -16.65
N ASN A 466 21.98 -15.92 -15.35
CA ASN A 466 22.52 -15.07 -14.29
C ASN A 466 23.35 -15.94 -13.34
N GLY A 467 24.65 -16.07 -13.65
CA GLY A 467 25.52 -17.04 -12.99
C GLY A 467 25.11 -18.47 -13.36
N GLN A 468 24.84 -19.32 -12.37
CA GLN A 468 24.35 -20.70 -12.59
C GLN A 468 22.83 -20.78 -12.68
N GLN A 469 22.12 -19.68 -12.44
CA GLN A 469 20.66 -19.64 -12.54
C GLN A 469 20.24 -19.44 -13.99
N GLN A 470 19.29 -20.27 -14.43
CA GLN A 470 18.63 -20.13 -15.73
C GLN A 470 17.16 -19.79 -15.51
N LYS A 471 16.66 -18.79 -16.25
CA LYS A 471 15.30 -18.29 -16.12
C LYS A 471 14.57 -18.28 -17.46
N TYR A 472 13.36 -18.81 -17.44
CA TYR A 472 12.37 -18.76 -18.51
C TYR A 472 11.18 -17.92 -18.05
N LEU A 473 10.75 -16.97 -18.88
CA LEU A 473 9.47 -16.29 -18.74
C LEU A 473 8.68 -16.55 -20.03
N GLY A 474 7.52 -17.20 -19.94
CA GLY A 474 6.69 -17.43 -21.11
C GLY A 474 5.21 -17.60 -20.83
N VAL A 475 4.54 -18.16 -21.83
CA VAL A 475 3.10 -18.31 -21.86
C VAL A 475 2.79 -19.76 -22.07
N CYS A 476 1.90 -20.30 -21.24
CA CYS A 476 1.44 -21.66 -21.33
C CYS A 476 -0.08 -21.73 -21.43
N GLN A 477 -0.60 -22.85 -21.91
CA GLN A 477 -2.02 -23.14 -21.91
C GLN A 477 -2.20 -24.63 -21.60
N LEU A 478 -3.03 -24.93 -20.60
CA LEU A 478 -3.45 -26.30 -20.35
C LEU A 478 -4.31 -26.82 -21.51
N PRO A 479 -4.27 -28.13 -21.81
CA PRO A 479 -5.11 -28.69 -22.86
C PRO A 479 -6.59 -28.67 -22.47
N GLY A 480 -7.46 -28.64 -23.48
CA GLY A 480 -8.91 -28.74 -23.34
C GLY A 480 -9.67 -27.44 -23.63
N PRO A 481 -10.98 -27.51 -23.85
CA PRO A 481 -11.80 -26.35 -24.16
C PRO A 481 -11.90 -25.40 -22.97
N GLY A 482 -12.00 -24.10 -23.24
CA GLY A 482 -12.19 -23.07 -22.21
C GLY A 482 -10.94 -22.73 -21.38
N ARG A 483 -9.77 -23.30 -21.69
CA ARG A 483 -8.50 -22.95 -21.04
C ARG A 483 -7.94 -21.65 -21.62
N ARG A 484 -7.33 -20.83 -20.78
CA ARG A 484 -6.76 -19.54 -21.15
C ARG A 484 -5.24 -19.55 -21.09
N HIS A 485 -4.62 -18.59 -21.77
CA HIS A 485 -3.18 -18.46 -21.71
C HIS A 485 -2.76 -17.90 -20.35
N ARG A 486 -1.80 -18.57 -19.71
CA ARG A 486 -1.29 -18.21 -18.39
C ARG A 486 0.20 -17.91 -18.45
N ARG A 487 0.63 -16.97 -17.63
CA ARG A 487 2.05 -16.69 -17.43
C ARG A 487 2.70 -17.80 -16.61
N LEU A 488 3.85 -18.28 -17.09
CA LEU A 488 4.65 -19.29 -16.45
C LEU A 488 6.11 -18.82 -16.39
N ASP A 489 6.68 -18.87 -15.19
CA ASP A 489 8.07 -18.55 -14.92
C ASP A 489 8.76 -19.79 -14.36
N ILE A 490 9.82 -20.25 -15.05
CA ILE A 490 10.61 -21.40 -14.62
C ILE A 490 12.00 -20.92 -14.27
N ILE A 491 12.46 -21.25 -13.07
CA ILE A 491 13.81 -20.95 -12.60
C ILE A 491 14.50 -22.26 -12.24
N ILE A 492 15.71 -22.46 -12.74
CA ILE A 492 16.54 -23.61 -12.41
C ILE A 492 17.79 -23.11 -11.68
N VAL A 493 18.07 -23.70 -10.51
CA VAL A 493 19.18 -23.29 -9.63
C VAL A 493 20.00 -24.49 -9.13
N PRO A 494 21.29 -24.30 -8.84
CA PRO A 494 22.06 -25.27 -8.09
C PRO A 494 21.50 -25.42 -6.66
N TYR A 495 21.68 -26.61 -6.08
CA TYR A 495 21.10 -26.93 -4.77
C TYR A 495 21.63 -26.03 -3.64
N SER A 496 22.88 -25.55 -3.74
CA SER A 496 23.47 -24.61 -2.80
C SER A 496 22.76 -23.25 -2.73
N GLU A 497 22.05 -22.86 -3.80
CA GLU A 497 21.28 -21.62 -3.87
C GLU A 497 19.79 -21.85 -3.55
N PHE A 498 19.35 -23.11 -3.40
CA PHE A 498 17.94 -23.47 -3.37
C PHE A 498 17.14 -22.73 -2.30
N ALA A 499 17.66 -22.62 -1.06
CA ALA A 499 16.96 -21.91 0.02
C ALA A 499 16.78 -20.41 -0.27
N CYS A 500 17.81 -19.73 -0.79
CA CYS A 500 17.73 -18.31 -1.12
C CYS A 500 16.82 -18.07 -2.33
N ALA A 501 16.88 -18.95 -3.33
CA ALA A 501 16.03 -18.89 -4.51
C ALA A 501 14.56 -19.15 -4.14
N LEU A 502 14.29 -20.14 -3.29
CA LEU A 502 12.96 -20.47 -2.79
C LEU A 502 12.36 -19.30 -2.00
N LEU A 503 13.15 -18.69 -1.11
CA LEU A 503 12.74 -17.53 -0.33
C LEU A 503 12.42 -16.34 -1.24
N TYR A 504 13.28 -16.07 -2.23
CA TYR A 504 13.08 -15.02 -3.22
C TYR A 504 11.81 -15.25 -4.04
N PHE A 505 11.65 -16.44 -4.60
CA PHE A 505 10.57 -16.75 -5.53
C PHE A 505 9.23 -16.94 -4.82
N THR A 506 9.23 -17.29 -3.53
CA THR A 506 8.03 -17.29 -2.68
C THR A 506 7.51 -15.88 -2.41
N GLY A 507 8.40 -14.91 -2.17
CA GLY A 507 8.04 -13.53 -1.89
C GLY A 507 7.30 -13.33 -0.55
N SER A 508 6.48 -12.27 -0.38
CA SER A 508 6.10 -11.26 -1.38
C SER A 508 7.26 -10.33 -1.79
N ALA A 509 7.08 -9.55 -2.86
CA ALA A 509 8.08 -8.55 -3.28
C ALA A 509 8.40 -7.53 -2.17
N HIS A 510 7.42 -7.11 -1.37
CA HIS A 510 7.65 -6.22 -0.23
C HIS A 510 8.37 -6.92 0.91
N PHE A 511 8.02 -8.18 1.20
CA PHE A 511 8.70 -9.01 2.21
C PHE A 511 10.19 -9.16 1.86
N ASN A 512 10.50 -9.53 0.62
CA ASN A 512 11.88 -9.65 0.12
C ASN A 512 12.65 -8.33 0.24
N ARG A 513 12.04 -7.22 -0.17
CA ARG A 513 12.67 -5.89 -0.05
C ARG A 513 12.94 -5.52 1.40
N SER A 514 12.06 -5.89 2.33
CA SER A 514 12.25 -5.69 3.76
C SER A 514 13.42 -6.51 4.29
N MET A 515 13.49 -7.82 3.97
CA MET A 515 14.61 -8.67 4.40
C MET A 515 15.94 -8.21 3.81
N ARG A 516 15.98 -7.83 2.53
CA ARG A 516 17.19 -7.31 1.88
C ARG A 516 17.66 -6.00 2.54
N ALA A 517 16.72 -5.13 2.91
CA ALA A 517 17.01 -3.89 3.62
C ALA A 517 17.53 -4.16 5.04
N LEU A 518 16.94 -5.11 5.77
CA LEU A 518 17.44 -5.54 7.08
C LEU A 518 18.85 -6.12 6.98
N ALA A 519 19.09 -7.04 6.04
CA ALA A 519 20.41 -7.62 5.78
C ALA A 519 21.45 -6.51 5.53
N LYS A 520 21.11 -5.50 4.73
CA LYS A 520 21.98 -4.34 4.48
C LYS A 520 22.34 -3.59 5.77
N THR A 521 21.43 -3.45 6.73
CA THR A 521 21.74 -2.82 8.03
C THR A 521 22.66 -3.65 8.92
N LYS A 522 22.76 -4.97 8.66
CA LYS A 522 23.63 -5.91 9.36
C LYS A 522 24.98 -6.14 8.66
N GLY A 523 25.35 -5.29 7.70
CA GLY A 523 26.55 -5.51 6.89
C GLY A 523 26.47 -6.72 5.94
N MET A 524 25.28 -7.30 5.79
CA MET A 524 25.02 -8.47 4.94
C MET A 524 24.41 -8.06 3.60
N SER A 525 24.27 -9.01 2.68
CA SER A 525 23.55 -8.85 1.41
C SER A 525 22.77 -10.12 1.12
N LEU A 526 21.47 -10.00 0.94
CA LEU A 526 20.61 -11.11 0.52
C LEU A 526 20.23 -10.92 -0.96
N SER A 527 20.44 -11.95 -1.77
CA SER A 527 19.92 -12.07 -3.14
C SER A 527 19.18 -13.40 -3.29
N GLU A 528 18.63 -13.63 -4.49
CA GLU A 528 18.12 -14.93 -4.92
C GLU A 528 19.18 -16.04 -4.93
N HIS A 529 20.46 -15.69 -5.10
CA HIS A 529 21.56 -16.65 -5.11
C HIS A 529 22.02 -17.03 -3.71
N ALA A 530 22.23 -16.04 -2.83
CA ALA A 530 22.88 -16.28 -1.56
C ALA A 530 22.62 -15.18 -0.52
N LEU A 531 22.85 -15.54 0.74
CA LEU A 531 23.14 -14.61 1.82
C LEU A 531 24.65 -14.45 1.98
N SER A 532 25.15 -13.21 1.91
CA SER A 532 26.57 -12.89 2.13
C SER A 532 26.76 -11.99 3.35
N THR A 533 27.84 -12.21 4.10
CA THR A 533 28.31 -11.36 5.21
C THR A 533 29.54 -10.55 4.81
N ASP A 534 29.97 -9.62 5.66
CA ASP A 534 31.17 -8.78 5.48
C ASP A 534 31.16 -8.02 4.16
N VAL A 535 29.96 -7.58 3.76
CA VAL A 535 29.75 -6.89 2.49
C VAL A 535 30.15 -5.43 2.63
N VAL A 536 31.26 -5.06 2.00
CA VAL A 536 31.77 -3.68 1.98
C VAL A 536 30.88 -2.81 1.09
N ARG A 537 30.48 -1.66 1.63
CA ARG A 537 29.66 -0.67 0.93
C ARG A 537 30.29 0.72 1.01
N ASN A 538 30.11 1.51 -0.04
CA ASN A 538 30.52 2.91 -0.03
C ASN A 538 29.52 3.79 0.76
N THR A 539 29.81 5.09 0.87
CA THR A 539 28.97 6.07 1.58
C THR A 539 27.55 6.22 1.01
N GLN A 540 27.33 5.85 -0.25
CA GLN A 540 26.02 5.83 -0.90
C GLN A 540 25.27 4.49 -0.66
N GLY A 541 25.90 3.56 0.07
CA GLY A 541 25.37 2.23 0.36
C GLY A 541 25.36 1.28 -0.84
N LEU A 542 26.16 1.55 -1.87
CA LEU A 542 26.39 0.65 -3.00
C LEU A 542 27.43 -0.42 -2.59
N LYS A 543 27.19 -1.67 -3.01
CA LYS A 543 28.09 -2.80 -2.77
C LYS A 543 29.36 -2.61 -3.60
N VAL A 544 30.51 -2.54 -2.92
CA VAL A 544 31.83 -2.42 -3.54
C VAL A 544 32.74 -3.61 -3.23
N GLY A 545 32.44 -4.37 -2.18
CA GLY A 545 33.08 -5.66 -1.88
C GLY A 545 32.05 -6.79 -1.87
N PRO A 546 32.36 -7.98 -2.41
CA PRO A 546 31.42 -9.10 -2.51
C PRO A 546 31.00 -9.66 -1.14
N GLY A 547 31.89 -9.58 -0.15
CA GLY A 547 31.75 -10.27 1.12
C GLY A 547 31.99 -11.78 0.98
N ARG A 548 31.62 -12.54 2.01
CA ARG A 548 31.67 -14.01 2.01
C ARG A 548 30.27 -14.60 2.00
N VAL A 549 30.02 -15.61 1.17
CA VAL A 549 28.75 -16.36 1.14
C VAL A 549 28.63 -17.22 2.40
N LEU A 550 27.46 -17.17 3.04
CA LEU A 550 27.11 -18.01 4.19
C LEU A 550 26.38 -19.27 3.72
N PRO A 551 26.63 -20.44 4.33
CA PRO A 551 25.86 -21.65 4.05
C PRO A 551 24.42 -21.48 4.54
N THR A 552 23.46 -21.65 3.64
CA THR A 552 22.03 -21.56 3.92
C THR A 552 21.31 -22.76 3.31
N PRO A 553 21.38 -23.95 3.93
CA PRO A 553 20.74 -25.15 3.38
C PRO A 553 19.21 -25.07 3.44
N THR A 554 18.66 -24.32 4.40
CA THR A 554 17.21 -24.14 4.56
C THR A 554 16.79 -22.67 4.57
N GLU A 555 15.50 -22.39 4.34
CA GLU A 555 14.95 -21.04 4.55
C GLU A 555 15.17 -20.58 6.00
N LYS A 556 14.98 -21.47 6.99
CA LYS A 556 15.17 -21.18 8.42
C LYS A 556 16.57 -20.66 8.75
N ASP A 557 17.60 -21.17 8.08
CA ASP A 557 18.97 -20.66 8.25
C ASP A 557 19.11 -19.21 7.83
N VAL A 558 18.45 -18.80 6.74
CA VAL A 558 18.44 -17.40 6.29
C VAL A 558 17.80 -16.51 7.37
N PHE A 559 16.67 -16.92 7.95
CA PHE A 559 16.02 -16.17 9.04
C PHE A 559 16.91 -16.09 10.29
N ARG A 560 17.48 -17.23 10.72
CA ARG A 560 18.36 -17.32 11.88
C ARG A 560 19.60 -16.42 11.74
N LEU A 561 20.26 -16.46 10.58
CA LEU A 561 21.45 -15.62 10.31
C LEU A 561 21.10 -14.12 10.24
N LEU A 562 19.87 -13.79 9.83
CA LEU A 562 19.36 -12.42 9.90
C LEU A 562 18.83 -12.04 11.30
N GLY A 563 18.82 -12.96 12.25
CA GLY A 563 18.28 -12.78 13.59
C GLY A 563 16.78 -12.50 13.59
N LEU A 564 16.03 -13.12 12.68
CA LEU A 564 14.58 -13.04 12.58
C LEU A 564 13.93 -14.33 13.08
N PRO A 565 12.75 -14.27 13.72
CA PRO A 565 11.91 -15.46 13.88
C PRO A 565 11.53 -16.01 12.50
N TYR A 566 11.48 -17.33 12.37
CA TYR A 566 11.03 -17.96 11.12
C TYR A 566 9.57 -17.62 10.86
N ARG A 567 9.22 -17.48 9.58
CA ARG A 567 7.87 -17.11 9.16
C ARG A 567 7.45 -18.02 8.02
N GLU A 568 6.30 -18.64 8.19
CA GLU A 568 5.72 -19.54 7.21
C GLU A 568 5.38 -18.78 5.92
N PRO A 569 5.39 -19.41 4.73
CA PRO A 569 5.08 -18.73 3.47
C PRO A 569 3.78 -17.92 3.48
N ALA A 570 2.72 -18.43 4.12
CA ALA A 570 1.43 -17.75 4.27
C ALA A 570 1.52 -16.44 5.06
N GLU A 571 2.52 -16.31 5.93
CA GLU A 571 2.75 -15.12 6.75
C GLU A 571 3.63 -14.06 6.04
N ARG A 572 4.13 -14.36 4.85
CA ARG A 572 5.02 -13.46 4.08
C ARG A 572 4.26 -12.59 3.08
N ASP A 573 2.93 -12.57 3.16
CA ASP A 573 2.08 -11.82 2.23
C ASP A 573 1.96 -10.35 2.63
N TRP A 574 3.05 -9.63 2.38
CA TRP A 574 3.17 -8.22 2.71
C TRP A 574 2.96 -7.27 1.56
#